data_AF-A0A2N9EJ58-F1
#
_entry.id   AF-A0A2N9EJ58-F1
#
_cell.length_a   1.000
_cell.length_b   1.000
_cell.length_c   1.000
_cell.angle_alpha   90.00
_cell.angle_beta   90.00
_cell.angle_gamma   90.00
#
_symmetry.space_group_name_H-M   'P 1'
#
loop_
_entity.id
_entity.type
_entity.pdbx_description
1 polymer ?
#
loop_
_entity_poly.entity_id
_entity_poly.type
_entity_poly.pdbx_seq_one_letter_code
_entity_poly.pdbx_strand_id
1 'polypeptide(L)'
;MATPSQAQAVKSLNKSPGRRRFVFKTFSQRVEDIEIDVFRSLDKVKAEPSEGSSFFRDCLIEWRELNTAEDFISFYEEMMPLVQTLPLILLQKELIFSKLLSRLQIKARLSLEPILRLLAALSRDLLVDFIPFLPRIADSLVSLLENGVDREPEIIEQTFTSWSYIMMYLQKYLIRDLVYVLKATIKLRYYPKDYVQEFMAEAVSFLLRNAPAEQLQGGKTILHCLSLSIIGMSHLFLLTWKIKVKRTEQSACM
;
A
#
# COMPACT_ATOMS: atom_id res chain seq x y z
N MET A 1 -2.92 -45.69 -17.57
CA MET A 1 -3.10 -44.78 -16.43
C MET A 1 -1.72 -44.38 -15.94
N ALA A 2 -1.41 -43.08 -15.86
CA ALA A 2 -0.11 -42.61 -15.39
C ALA A 2 0.02 -42.87 -13.88
N THR A 3 1.13 -43.47 -13.46
CA THR A 3 1.40 -43.80 -12.05
C THR A 3 2.04 -42.61 -11.31
N PRO A 4 1.89 -42.50 -9.97
CA PRO A 4 2.48 -41.41 -9.17
C PRO A 4 4.01 -41.28 -9.30
N SER A 5 4.69 -42.36 -9.71
CA SER A 5 6.13 -42.39 -9.99
C SER A 5 6.55 -41.59 -11.24
N GLN A 6 5.61 -41.18 -12.09
CA GLN A 6 5.86 -40.38 -13.30
C GLN A 6 5.66 -38.87 -13.08
N ALA A 7 5.25 -38.44 -11.88
CA ALA A 7 5.22 -37.04 -11.51
C ALA A 7 6.66 -36.55 -11.28
N GLN A 8 7.36 -36.22 -12.37
CA GLN A 8 8.64 -35.51 -12.27
C GLN A 8 8.43 -34.20 -11.51
N ALA A 9 9.20 -34.00 -10.45
CA ALA A 9 9.26 -32.73 -9.73
C ALA A 9 9.42 -31.59 -10.74
N VAL A 10 8.48 -30.63 -10.71
CA VAL A 10 8.52 -29.45 -11.56
C VAL A 10 9.90 -28.82 -11.42
N LYS A 11 10.64 -28.70 -12.53
CA LYS A 11 11.99 -28.12 -12.55
C LYS A 11 11.97 -26.82 -11.76
N SER A 12 12.71 -26.79 -10.65
CA SER A 12 12.88 -25.57 -9.86
C SER A 12 13.50 -24.47 -10.74
N LEU A 13 13.13 -23.23 -10.47
CA LEU A 13 13.69 -22.07 -11.18
C LEU A 13 15.22 -22.08 -11.07
N ASN A 14 15.89 -21.89 -12.20
CA ASN A 14 17.33 -21.69 -12.20
C ASN A 14 17.65 -20.32 -11.58
N LYS A 15 18.05 -20.30 -10.30
CA LYS A 15 18.46 -19.10 -9.57
C LYS A 15 19.94 -18.77 -9.75
N SER A 16 20.69 -19.56 -10.53
CA SER A 16 22.11 -19.25 -10.79
C SER A 16 22.24 -18.04 -11.73
N PRO A 17 23.29 -17.21 -11.58
CA PRO A 17 23.60 -16.13 -12.51
C PRO A 17 24.09 -16.72 -13.85
N GLY A 18 23.21 -17.41 -14.55
CA GLY A 18 23.46 -18.01 -15.85
C GLY A 18 23.34 -17.00 -16.98
N ARG A 19 23.66 -17.46 -18.20
CA ARG A 19 23.65 -16.65 -19.43
C ARG A 19 22.28 -16.03 -19.80
N ARG A 20 21.18 -16.47 -19.18
CA ARG A 20 19.81 -15.97 -19.47
C ARG A 20 19.41 -14.88 -18.49
N ARG A 21 19.48 -13.62 -18.94
CA ARG A 21 19.09 -12.43 -18.16
C ARG A 21 17.60 -12.38 -17.83
N PHE A 22 16.73 -12.89 -18.70
CA PHE A 22 15.28 -12.89 -18.51
C PHE A 22 14.78 -14.32 -18.32
N VAL A 23 14.07 -14.55 -17.21
CA VAL A 23 13.49 -15.85 -16.85
C VAL A 23 12.03 -15.62 -16.47
N PHE A 24 11.15 -16.47 -16.98
CA PHE A 24 9.74 -16.45 -16.60
C PHE A 24 9.60 -16.74 -15.10
N LYS A 25 8.83 -15.90 -14.40
CA LYS A 25 8.44 -16.11 -13.01
C LYS A 25 6.93 -16.32 -12.95
N THR A 26 6.50 -17.32 -12.20
CA THR A 26 5.08 -17.55 -11.88
C THR A 26 4.54 -16.40 -11.03
N PHE A 27 3.22 -16.21 -11.02
CA PHE A 27 2.56 -15.21 -10.17
C PHE A 27 3.03 -15.27 -8.72
N SER A 28 3.02 -16.45 -8.10
CA SER A 28 3.43 -16.63 -6.70
C SER A 28 4.88 -16.18 -6.45
N GLN A 29 5.79 -16.50 -7.37
CA GLN A 29 7.20 -16.07 -7.27
C GLN A 29 7.33 -14.56 -7.40
N ARG A 30 6.60 -13.95 -8.34
CA ARG A 30 6.61 -12.51 -8.51
C ARG A 30 6.11 -11.79 -7.27
N VAL A 31 5.05 -12.30 -6.64
CA VAL A 31 4.51 -11.74 -5.40
C VAL A 31 5.44 -11.94 -4.21
N GLU A 32 6.09 -13.11 -4.10
CA GLU A 32 7.11 -13.37 -3.08
C GLU A 32 8.33 -12.44 -3.22
N ASP A 33 8.67 -12.05 -4.46
CA ASP A 33 9.75 -11.11 -4.76
C ASP A 33 9.38 -9.63 -4.52
N ILE A 34 8.11 -9.31 -4.24
CA ILE A 34 7.70 -7.92 -3.94
C ILE A 34 8.24 -7.53 -2.57
N GLU A 35 9.18 -6.59 -2.55
CA GLU A 35 9.68 -5.97 -1.33
C GLU A 35 9.24 -4.50 -1.26
N ILE A 36 8.35 -4.19 -0.32
CA ILE A 36 7.88 -2.83 -0.10
C ILE A 36 8.89 -2.09 0.78
N ASP A 37 9.90 -1.51 0.17
CA ASP A 37 10.99 -0.82 0.87
C ASP A 37 10.68 0.64 1.24
N VAL A 38 9.44 0.93 1.63
CA VAL A 38 9.07 2.30 2.03
C VAL A 38 9.61 2.65 3.41
N PHE A 39 9.69 1.67 4.32
CA PHE A 39 10.02 1.91 5.73
C PHE A 39 11.52 1.73 6.06
N ARG A 40 12.31 1.20 5.14
CA ARG A 40 13.75 0.92 5.36
C ARG A 40 14.65 1.57 4.32
N SER A 41 14.09 2.15 3.26
CA SER A 41 14.87 2.87 2.26
C SER A 41 15.71 3.96 2.92
N LEU A 42 17.00 3.92 2.62
CA LEU A 42 17.98 4.96 2.94
C LEU A 42 17.96 6.09 1.91
N ASP A 43 17.06 6.03 0.91
CA ASP A 43 16.93 7.06 -0.09
C ASP A 43 16.53 8.37 0.58
N LYS A 44 17.07 9.47 0.06
CA LYS A 44 16.73 10.80 0.55
C LYS A 44 15.23 11.00 0.37
N VAL A 45 14.55 11.41 1.46
CA VAL A 45 13.16 11.90 1.42
C VAL A 45 13.03 12.84 0.23
N LYS A 46 12.02 12.62 -0.64
CA LYS A 46 11.75 13.49 -1.80
C LYS A 46 11.80 14.94 -1.33
N ALA A 47 12.61 15.74 -2.03
CA ALA A 47 12.81 17.15 -1.72
C ALA A 47 11.47 17.86 -1.61
N GLU A 48 11.42 18.89 -0.76
CA GLU A 48 10.25 19.76 -0.69
C GLU A 48 9.97 20.39 -2.06
N PRO A 49 8.68 20.58 -2.42
CA PRO A 49 8.31 21.17 -3.69
C PRO A 49 8.85 22.60 -3.81
N SER A 50 8.97 23.06 -5.05
CA SER A 50 9.34 24.46 -5.31
C SER A 50 8.32 25.43 -4.70
N GLU A 51 8.77 26.65 -4.41
CA GLU A 51 7.90 27.68 -3.82
C GLU A 51 6.64 27.89 -4.68
N GLY A 52 5.47 27.77 -4.03
CA GLY A 52 4.17 27.86 -4.70
C GLY A 52 3.66 26.56 -5.35
N SER A 53 4.45 25.49 -5.39
CA SER A 53 4.02 24.15 -5.84
C SER A 53 3.55 23.28 -4.66
N SER A 54 3.27 22.00 -4.94
CA SER A 54 2.81 21.00 -3.96
C SER A 54 3.29 19.61 -4.37
N PHE A 55 3.31 18.67 -3.43
CA PHE A 55 3.70 17.28 -3.74
C PHE A 55 2.76 16.65 -4.77
N PHE A 56 1.46 16.91 -4.67
CA PHE A 56 0.47 16.42 -5.59
C PHE A 56 0.68 16.97 -7.00
N ARG A 57 0.89 18.28 -7.13
CA ARG A 57 1.11 18.93 -8.43
C ARG A 57 2.38 18.42 -9.11
N ASP A 58 3.48 18.35 -8.37
CA ASP A 58 4.75 17.87 -8.91
C ASP A 58 4.63 16.40 -9.35
N CYS A 59 3.94 15.57 -8.55
CA CYS A 59 3.64 14.19 -8.90
C CYS A 59 2.73 14.07 -10.14
N LEU A 60 1.74 14.96 -10.30
CA LEU A 60 0.84 14.97 -11.45
C LEU A 60 1.58 15.31 -12.75
N ILE A 61 2.51 16.28 -12.70
CA ILE A 61 3.35 16.66 -13.84
C ILE A 61 4.33 15.54 -14.19
N GLU A 62 5.02 14.98 -13.18
CA GLU A 62 5.92 13.82 -13.34
C GLU A 62 5.21 12.67 -14.06
N TRP A 63 4.02 12.30 -13.61
CA TRP A 63 3.26 11.23 -14.25
C TRP A 63 2.69 11.59 -15.62
N ARG A 64 2.48 12.88 -15.92
CA ARG A 64 2.09 13.31 -17.27
C ARG A 64 3.18 13.04 -18.30
N GLU A 65 4.43 13.13 -17.89
CA GLU A 65 5.60 12.82 -18.73
C GLU A 65 5.81 11.30 -18.86
N LEU A 66 5.55 10.54 -17.78
CA LEU A 66 5.80 9.09 -17.74
C LEU A 66 4.66 8.23 -18.29
N ASN A 67 3.41 8.70 -18.24
CA ASN A 67 2.23 7.90 -18.57
C ASN A 67 1.44 8.48 -19.75
N THR A 68 1.14 7.61 -20.72
CA THR A 68 0.42 7.95 -21.96
C THR A 68 -0.96 7.29 -22.05
N ALA A 69 -1.45 6.67 -20.98
CA ALA A 69 -2.75 6.01 -20.99
C ALA A 69 -3.89 7.04 -20.98
N GLU A 70 -4.90 6.81 -21.82
CA GLU A 70 -6.03 7.71 -22.05
C GLU A 70 -6.77 8.08 -20.75
N ASP A 71 -7.05 7.10 -19.89
CA ASP A 71 -7.71 7.32 -18.60
C ASP A 71 -6.95 8.30 -17.71
N PHE A 72 -5.62 8.23 -17.71
CA PHE A 72 -4.77 9.15 -16.95
C PHE A 72 -4.68 10.53 -17.60
N ILE A 73 -4.59 10.61 -18.93
CA ILE A 73 -4.60 11.89 -19.66
C ILE A 73 -5.89 12.66 -19.38
N SER A 74 -7.04 11.99 -19.45
CA SER A 74 -8.34 12.57 -19.09
C SER A 74 -8.36 13.06 -17.64
N PHE A 75 -7.82 12.28 -16.72
CA PHE A 75 -7.72 12.68 -15.31
C PHE A 75 -6.80 13.90 -15.13
N TYR A 76 -5.66 13.94 -15.82
CA TYR A 76 -4.73 15.07 -15.80
C TYR A 76 -5.39 16.37 -16.26
N GLU A 77 -6.08 16.34 -17.40
CA GLU A 77 -6.76 17.51 -17.96
C GLU A 77 -7.85 18.05 -17.00
N GLU A 78 -8.56 17.14 -16.33
CA GLU A 78 -9.58 17.49 -15.34
C GLU A 78 -8.97 18.09 -14.06
N MET A 79 -7.85 17.55 -13.57
CA MET A 79 -7.27 17.96 -12.28
C MET A 79 -6.38 19.18 -12.38
N MET A 80 -5.66 19.39 -13.48
CA MET A 80 -4.63 20.43 -13.58
C MET A 80 -5.13 21.84 -13.20
N PRO A 81 -6.35 22.29 -13.59
CA PRO A 81 -6.86 23.59 -13.18
C PRO A 81 -7.09 23.72 -11.66
N LEU A 82 -7.35 22.61 -10.98
CA LEU A 82 -7.75 22.55 -9.57
C LEU A 82 -6.56 22.45 -8.62
N VAL A 83 -5.40 21.99 -9.10
CA VAL A 83 -4.25 21.63 -8.25
C VAL A 83 -3.03 22.52 -8.49
N GLN A 84 -3.24 23.73 -9.00
CA GLN A 84 -2.15 24.66 -9.33
C GLN A 84 -1.34 25.09 -8.09
N THR A 85 -1.97 25.18 -6.92
CA THR A 85 -1.34 25.58 -5.66
C THR A 85 -1.88 24.77 -4.48
N LEU A 86 -1.11 24.67 -3.40
CA LEU A 86 -1.52 23.96 -2.19
C LEU A 86 -2.84 24.49 -1.58
N PRO A 87 -3.11 25.81 -1.50
CA PRO A 87 -4.40 26.31 -1.04
C PRO A 87 -5.60 25.83 -1.86
N LEU A 88 -5.45 25.70 -3.18
CA LEU A 88 -6.52 25.17 -4.04
C LEU A 88 -6.76 23.67 -3.79
N ILE A 89 -5.69 22.90 -3.56
CA ILE A 89 -5.80 21.48 -3.19
C ILE A 89 -6.54 21.33 -1.87
N LEU A 90 -6.19 22.14 -0.85
CA LEU A 90 -6.86 22.13 0.45
C LEU A 90 -8.35 22.47 0.33
N LEU A 91 -8.69 23.47 -0.49
CA LEU A 91 -10.08 23.88 -0.73
C LEU A 91 -10.90 22.79 -1.43
N GLN A 92 -10.29 22.04 -2.35
CA GLN A 92 -10.98 21.09 -3.22
C GLN A 92 -10.71 19.62 -2.87
N LYS A 93 -10.14 19.35 -1.68
CA LYS A 93 -9.68 18.01 -1.26
C LYS A 93 -10.71 16.90 -1.45
N GLU A 94 -11.99 17.15 -1.15
CA GLU A 94 -13.08 16.18 -1.31
C GLU A 94 -13.33 15.80 -2.77
N LEU A 95 -13.29 16.79 -3.67
CA LEU A 95 -13.48 16.60 -5.10
C LEU A 95 -12.30 15.83 -5.69
N ILE A 96 -11.08 16.27 -5.42
CA ILE A 96 -9.84 15.63 -5.88
C ILE A 96 -9.82 14.17 -5.41
N PHE A 97 -10.10 13.94 -4.12
CA PHE A 97 -10.12 12.60 -3.53
C PHE A 97 -11.16 11.70 -4.20
N SER A 98 -12.39 12.20 -4.38
CA SER A 98 -13.46 11.42 -5.00
C SER A 98 -13.16 11.08 -6.46
N LYS A 99 -12.50 11.99 -7.19
CA LYS A 99 -12.05 11.75 -8.57
C LYS A 99 -10.95 10.70 -8.65
N LEU A 100 -9.96 10.76 -7.75
CA LEU A 100 -8.93 9.71 -7.64
C LEU A 100 -9.55 8.33 -7.40
N LEU A 101 -10.46 8.21 -6.42
CA LEU A 101 -11.11 6.93 -6.12
C LEU A 101 -11.94 6.41 -7.30
N SER A 102 -12.58 7.29 -8.07
CA SER A 102 -13.36 6.89 -9.25
C SER A 102 -12.52 6.25 -10.35
N ARG A 103 -11.20 6.52 -10.37
CA ARG A 103 -10.24 5.97 -11.34
C ARG A 103 -9.57 4.68 -10.86
N LEU A 104 -9.80 4.24 -9.62
CA LEU A 104 -9.32 2.94 -9.11
C LEU A 104 -10.15 1.78 -9.68
N GLN A 105 -9.97 1.51 -10.97
CA GLN A 105 -10.70 0.47 -11.71
C GLN A 105 -9.74 -0.37 -12.54
N ILE A 106 -9.90 -1.70 -12.51
CA ILE A 106 -9.03 -2.64 -13.25
C ILE A 106 -9.02 -2.40 -14.76
N LYS A 107 -10.13 -1.92 -15.34
CA LYS A 107 -10.22 -1.58 -16.76
C LYS A 107 -9.21 -0.49 -17.18
N ALA A 108 -8.83 0.37 -16.23
CA ALA A 108 -7.84 1.43 -16.39
C ALA A 108 -6.47 1.02 -15.84
N ARG A 109 -6.09 -0.27 -15.94
CA ARG A 109 -4.87 -0.82 -15.31
C ARG A 109 -3.59 -0.03 -15.58
N LEU A 110 -3.44 0.52 -16.79
CA LEU A 110 -2.28 1.31 -17.21
C LEU A 110 -2.20 2.68 -16.51
N SER A 111 -3.29 3.12 -15.89
CA SER A 111 -3.39 4.37 -15.15
C SER A 111 -3.44 4.16 -13.63
N LEU A 112 -3.46 2.91 -13.14
CA LEU A 112 -3.59 2.66 -11.70
C LEU A 112 -2.37 3.13 -10.92
N GLU A 113 -1.16 2.86 -11.42
CA GLU A 113 0.07 3.31 -10.76
C GLU A 113 0.10 4.83 -10.54
N PRO A 114 -0.08 5.70 -11.57
CA PRO A 114 -0.08 7.13 -11.34
C PRO A 114 -1.18 7.59 -10.38
N ILE A 115 -2.39 7.00 -10.46
CA ILE A 115 -3.50 7.34 -9.55
C ILE A 115 -3.18 6.96 -8.10
N LEU A 116 -2.58 5.78 -7.88
CA LEU A 116 -2.14 5.33 -6.56
C LEU A 116 -1.01 6.22 -6.01
N ARG A 117 -0.07 6.66 -6.85
CA ARG A 117 1.02 7.57 -6.44
C ARG A 117 0.48 8.96 -6.09
N LEU A 118 -0.50 9.45 -6.83
CA LEU A 118 -1.20 10.70 -6.54
C LEU A 118 -1.97 10.66 -5.22
N LEU A 119 -2.60 9.53 -4.87
CA LEU A 119 -3.21 9.34 -3.55
C LEU A 119 -2.17 9.46 -2.42
N ALA A 120 -0.98 8.88 -2.59
CA ALA A 120 0.10 9.02 -1.62
C ALA A 120 0.61 10.46 -1.54
N ALA A 121 0.81 11.14 -2.67
CA ALA A 121 1.22 12.54 -2.70
C ALA A 121 0.18 13.46 -2.03
N LEU A 122 -1.11 13.24 -2.29
CA LEU A 122 -2.21 13.98 -1.65
C LEU A 122 -2.17 13.82 -0.12
N SER A 123 -1.87 12.62 0.38
CA SER A 123 -1.74 12.40 1.82
C SER A 123 -0.60 13.19 2.47
N ARG A 124 0.49 13.43 1.71
CA ARG A 124 1.62 14.23 2.16
C ARG A 124 1.29 15.72 2.22
N ASP A 125 0.50 16.22 1.26
CA ASP A 125 0.03 17.61 1.26
C ASP A 125 -1.03 17.86 2.34
N LEU A 126 -2.00 16.96 2.51
CA LEU A 126 -3.14 17.15 3.42
C LEU A 126 -2.85 16.80 4.88
N LEU A 127 -1.91 15.87 5.13
CA LEU A 127 -1.52 15.44 6.48
C LEU A 127 -2.74 15.03 7.34
N VAL A 128 -2.99 15.73 8.45
CA VAL A 128 -4.09 15.41 9.39
C VAL A 128 -5.46 15.44 8.72
N ASP A 129 -5.64 16.32 7.72
CA ASP A 129 -6.90 16.44 6.98
C ASP A 129 -7.18 15.23 6.07
N PHE A 130 -6.17 14.38 5.83
CA PHE A 130 -6.33 13.15 5.05
C PHE A 130 -6.89 11.99 5.86
N ILE A 131 -6.79 12.01 7.19
CA ILE A 131 -7.15 10.88 8.07
C ILE A 131 -8.61 10.42 7.89
N PRO A 132 -9.61 11.31 7.73
CA PRO A 132 -11.00 10.90 7.47
C PRO A 132 -11.19 10.09 6.19
N PHE A 133 -10.26 10.17 5.23
CA PHE A 133 -10.34 9.44 3.96
C PHE A 133 -9.86 7.99 4.04
N LEU A 134 -9.10 7.61 5.07
CA LEU A 134 -8.50 6.28 5.18
C LEU A 134 -9.49 5.12 5.03
N PRO A 135 -10.69 5.13 5.65
CA PRO A 135 -11.66 4.04 5.47
C PRO A 135 -12.12 3.91 4.02
N ARG A 136 -12.38 5.03 3.34
CA ARG A 136 -12.79 5.04 1.92
C ARG A 136 -11.69 4.50 1.01
N ILE A 137 -10.43 4.82 1.29
CA ILE A 137 -9.28 4.25 0.54
C ILE A 137 -9.22 2.75 0.78
N ALA A 138 -9.26 2.31 2.04
CA ALA A 138 -9.18 0.89 2.38
C ALA A 138 -10.29 0.09 1.68
N ASP A 139 -11.53 0.59 1.70
CA ASP A 139 -12.66 -0.02 1.00
C ASP A 139 -12.46 -0.04 -0.53
N SER A 140 -11.96 1.04 -1.13
CA SER A 140 -11.64 1.08 -2.55
C SER A 140 -10.52 0.10 -2.92
N LEU A 141 -9.50 -0.08 -2.08
CA LEU A 141 -8.44 -1.05 -2.31
C LEU A 141 -8.94 -2.50 -2.19
N VAL A 142 -9.83 -2.79 -1.25
CA VAL A 142 -10.50 -4.10 -1.17
C VAL A 142 -11.28 -4.37 -2.45
N SER A 143 -12.12 -3.43 -2.88
CA SER A 143 -12.87 -3.54 -4.13
C SER A 143 -11.95 -3.72 -5.33
N LEU A 144 -10.83 -2.99 -5.39
CA LEU A 144 -9.86 -3.11 -6.47
C LEU A 144 -9.23 -4.52 -6.52
N LEU A 145 -8.88 -5.09 -5.36
CA LEU A 145 -8.37 -6.46 -5.23
C LEU A 145 -9.41 -7.51 -5.66
N GLU A 146 -10.66 -7.38 -5.20
CA GLU A 146 -11.77 -8.27 -5.56
C GLU A 146 -12.09 -8.25 -7.05
N ASN A 147 -11.87 -7.11 -7.71
CA ASN A 147 -12.10 -6.92 -9.14
C ASN A 147 -10.93 -7.40 -10.03
N GLY A 148 -9.98 -8.16 -9.48
CA GLY A 148 -8.96 -8.88 -10.26
C GLY A 148 -7.55 -8.29 -10.23
N VAL A 149 -7.30 -7.21 -9.48
CA VAL A 149 -5.92 -6.78 -9.18
C VAL A 149 -5.15 -7.87 -8.42
N ASP A 150 -5.84 -8.75 -7.69
CA ASP A 150 -5.24 -9.88 -7.01
C ASP A 150 -4.51 -10.90 -7.93
N ARG A 151 -4.55 -10.69 -9.26
CA ARG A 151 -3.85 -11.47 -10.29
C ARG A 151 -2.73 -10.72 -11.01
N GLU A 152 -2.52 -9.45 -10.70
CA GLU A 152 -1.59 -8.55 -11.38
C GLU A 152 -0.49 -8.09 -10.38
N PRO A 153 0.65 -8.80 -10.29
CA PRO A 153 1.70 -8.55 -9.30
C PRO A 153 2.20 -7.11 -9.27
N GLU A 154 2.37 -6.49 -10.44
CA GLU A 154 2.82 -5.10 -10.57
C GLU A 154 1.84 -4.14 -9.90
N ILE A 155 0.54 -4.35 -10.12
CA ILE A 155 -0.49 -3.46 -9.56
C ILE A 155 -0.63 -3.70 -8.05
N ILE A 156 -0.45 -4.94 -7.58
CA ILE A 156 -0.36 -5.27 -6.15
C ILE A 156 0.79 -4.50 -5.50
N GLU A 157 1.98 -4.57 -6.09
CA GLU A 157 3.17 -3.85 -5.61
C GLU A 157 2.90 -2.35 -5.54
N GLN A 158 2.37 -1.73 -6.60
CA GLN A 158 2.08 -0.30 -6.61
C GLN A 158 1.00 0.08 -5.57
N THR A 159 -0.01 -0.78 -5.38
CA THR A 159 -1.08 -0.58 -4.40
C THR A 159 -0.53 -0.51 -2.98
N PHE A 160 0.24 -1.52 -2.57
CA PHE A 160 0.74 -1.57 -1.20
C PHE A 160 1.96 -0.68 -0.97
N THR A 161 2.71 -0.34 -2.03
CA THR A 161 3.73 0.72 -1.99
C THR A 161 3.08 2.07 -1.70
N SER A 162 2.06 2.47 -2.45
CA SER A 162 1.32 3.71 -2.19
C SER A 162 0.65 3.72 -0.82
N TRP A 163 0.04 2.61 -0.42
CA TRP A 163 -0.53 2.48 0.93
C TRP A 163 0.53 2.68 2.01
N SER A 164 1.72 2.08 1.85
CA SER A 164 2.82 2.22 2.80
C SER A 164 3.35 3.65 2.86
N TYR A 165 3.42 4.36 1.73
CA TYR A 165 3.74 5.80 1.73
C TYR A 165 2.71 6.63 2.50
N ILE A 166 1.41 6.36 2.33
CA ILE A 166 0.36 7.03 3.12
C ILE A 166 0.58 6.79 4.62
N MET A 167 0.85 5.54 5.03
CA MET A 167 1.11 5.20 6.43
C MET A 167 2.37 5.91 6.96
N MET A 168 3.42 6.01 6.14
CA MET A 168 4.68 6.69 6.49
C MET A 168 4.47 8.20 6.65
N TYR A 169 3.84 8.87 5.68
CA TYR A 169 3.62 10.33 5.74
C TYR A 169 2.70 10.73 6.90
N LEU A 170 1.71 9.90 7.21
CA LEU A 170 0.74 10.18 8.26
C LEU A 170 1.15 9.62 9.63
N GLN A 171 2.27 8.89 9.73
CA GLN A 171 2.70 8.14 10.92
C GLN A 171 2.48 8.93 12.22
N LYS A 172 3.00 10.16 12.31
CA LYS A 172 2.95 11.01 13.52
C LYS A 172 1.52 11.34 13.99
N TYR A 173 0.53 11.23 13.11
CA TYR A 173 -0.88 11.41 13.43
C TYR A 173 -1.57 10.07 13.70
N LEU A 174 -1.27 9.04 12.89
CA LEU A 174 -1.88 7.72 13.01
C LEU A 174 -1.56 7.03 14.33
N ILE A 175 -0.34 7.24 14.86
CA ILE A 175 0.06 6.68 16.16
C ILE A 175 -0.71 7.25 17.36
N ARG A 176 -1.44 8.37 17.17
CA ARG A 176 -2.24 9.01 18.23
C ARG A 176 -3.60 8.34 18.41
N ASP A 177 -4.10 7.68 17.37
CA ASP A 177 -5.34 6.92 17.40
C ASP A 177 -5.20 5.64 16.56
N LEU A 178 -4.49 4.67 17.12
CA LEU A 178 -4.31 3.36 16.50
C LEU A 178 -5.64 2.61 16.37
N VAL A 179 -6.59 2.85 17.28
CA VAL A 179 -7.90 2.20 17.27
C VAL A 179 -8.66 2.54 15.99
N TYR A 180 -8.68 3.82 15.61
CA TYR A 180 -9.29 4.27 14.37
C TYR A 180 -8.65 3.61 13.15
N VAL A 181 -7.31 3.61 13.06
CA VAL A 181 -6.59 3.00 11.93
C VAL A 181 -6.85 1.50 11.84
N LEU A 182 -6.88 0.82 13.00
CA LEU A 182 -7.17 -0.60 13.05
C LEU A 182 -8.62 -0.91 12.64
N LYS A 183 -9.58 -0.05 12.94
CA LYS A 183 -10.95 -0.21 12.42
C LYS A 183 -11.01 0.03 10.92
N ALA A 184 -10.40 1.11 10.43
CA ALA A 184 -10.40 1.49 9.01
C ALA A 184 -9.78 0.41 8.10
N THR A 185 -8.77 -0.32 8.60
CA THR A 185 -8.00 -1.29 7.78
C THR A 185 -8.41 -2.74 8.00
N ILE A 186 -9.51 -3.00 8.72
CA ILE A 186 -9.92 -4.35 9.11
C ILE A 186 -10.10 -5.29 7.90
N LYS A 187 -10.75 -4.81 6.83
CA LYS A 187 -11.04 -5.63 5.64
C LYS A 187 -9.77 -6.03 4.88
N LEU A 188 -8.80 -5.13 4.78
CA LEU A 188 -7.50 -5.43 4.17
C LEU A 188 -6.66 -6.39 5.03
N ARG A 189 -6.65 -6.22 6.36
CA ARG A 189 -5.88 -7.10 7.25
C ARG A 189 -6.37 -8.55 7.26
N TYR A 190 -7.67 -8.76 7.05
CA TYR A 190 -8.29 -10.09 7.02
C TYR A 190 -8.70 -10.51 5.61
N TYR A 191 -8.11 -9.89 4.58
CA TYR A 191 -8.34 -10.27 3.20
C TYR A 191 -7.90 -11.73 2.95
N PRO A 192 -8.61 -12.54 2.14
CA PRO A 192 -8.36 -13.98 2.01
C PRO A 192 -7.02 -14.39 1.36
N LYS A 193 -6.17 -13.44 0.98
CA LYS A 193 -4.87 -13.71 0.34
C LYS A 193 -3.73 -13.39 1.31
N ASP A 194 -2.88 -14.39 1.58
CA ASP A 194 -1.81 -14.29 2.57
C ASP A 194 -0.85 -13.12 2.29
N TYR A 195 -0.45 -12.91 1.04
CA TYR A 195 0.43 -11.78 0.67
C TYR A 195 -0.17 -10.41 0.99
N VAL A 196 -1.50 -10.25 0.85
CA VAL A 196 -2.18 -9.00 1.26
C VAL A 196 -2.10 -8.83 2.77
N GLN A 197 -2.34 -9.91 3.52
CA GLN A 197 -2.21 -9.90 4.98
C GLN A 197 -0.78 -9.55 5.41
N GLU A 198 0.23 -10.06 4.71
CA GLU A 198 1.65 -9.78 4.96
C GLU A 198 2.00 -8.31 4.70
N PHE A 199 1.60 -7.73 3.57
CA PHE A 199 1.81 -6.30 3.29
C PHE A 199 1.13 -5.41 4.33
N MET A 200 -0.09 -5.77 4.73
CA MET A 200 -0.80 -5.06 5.79
C MET A 200 -0.15 -5.24 7.17
N ALA A 201 0.40 -6.42 7.46
CA ALA A 201 1.14 -6.68 8.69
C ALA A 201 2.40 -5.81 8.75
N GLU A 202 3.13 -5.67 7.63
CA GLU A 202 4.29 -4.78 7.53
C GLU A 202 3.90 -3.33 7.85
N ALA A 203 2.90 -2.79 7.15
CA ALA A 203 2.44 -1.42 7.33
C ALA A 203 1.92 -1.14 8.76
N VAL A 204 1.12 -2.05 9.33
CA VAL A 204 0.62 -1.89 10.70
C VAL A 204 1.73 -2.08 11.74
N SER A 205 2.67 -3.00 11.52
CA SER A 205 3.82 -3.18 12.41
C SER A 205 4.67 -1.91 12.48
N PHE A 206 4.84 -1.21 11.35
CA PHE A 206 5.53 0.07 11.31
C PHE A 206 4.84 1.11 12.20
N LEU A 207 3.52 1.26 12.12
CA LEU A 207 2.79 2.20 12.98
C LEU A 207 2.89 1.83 14.46
N LEU A 208 2.71 0.55 14.79
CA LEU A 208 2.77 0.08 16.18
C LEU A 208 4.15 0.28 16.81
N ARG A 209 5.24 0.00 16.08
CA ARG A 209 6.61 0.21 16.59
C ARG A 209 6.89 1.66 16.97
N ASN A 210 6.19 2.60 16.33
CA ASN A 210 6.38 4.03 16.57
C ASN A 210 5.31 4.63 17.49
N ALA A 211 4.39 3.83 18.02
CA ALA A 211 3.31 4.31 18.87
C ALA A 211 3.71 4.38 20.35
N PRO A 212 3.19 5.36 21.11
CA PRO A 212 3.43 5.44 22.54
C PRO A 212 2.78 4.25 23.29
N ALA A 213 3.35 3.89 24.43
CA ALA A 213 2.97 2.70 25.20
C ALA A 213 1.47 2.63 25.56
N GLU A 214 0.84 3.78 25.83
CA GLU A 214 -0.59 3.90 26.14
C GLU A 214 -1.46 3.42 24.97
N GLN A 215 -1.11 3.83 23.75
CA GLN A 215 -1.85 3.45 22.54
C GLN A 215 -1.66 1.98 22.18
N LEU A 216 -0.53 1.37 22.58
CA LEU A 216 -0.26 -0.04 22.36
C LEU A 216 -1.21 -0.96 23.13
N GLN A 217 -1.67 -0.58 24.33
CA GLN A 217 -2.61 -1.40 25.10
C GLN A 217 -3.99 -1.45 24.43
N GLY A 218 -4.50 -0.30 23.98
CA GLY A 218 -5.75 -0.22 23.20
C GLY A 218 -5.66 -0.97 21.88
N GLY A 219 -4.57 -0.80 21.14
CA GLY A 219 -4.33 -1.51 19.87
C GLY A 219 -4.24 -3.04 20.03
N LYS A 220 -3.51 -3.52 21.04
CA LYS A 220 -3.39 -4.95 21.36
C LYS A 220 -4.75 -5.56 21.70
N THR A 221 -5.58 -4.84 22.45
CA THR A 221 -6.91 -5.31 22.85
C THR A 221 -7.80 -5.51 21.64
N ILE A 222 -7.80 -4.57 20.68
CA ILE A 222 -8.59 -4.69 19.45
C ILE A 222 -8.08 -5.81 18.55
N LEU A 223 -6.75 -5.92 18.37
CA LEU A 223 -6.18 -7.02 17.59
C LEU A 223 -6.55 -8.39 18.19
N HIS A 224 -6.53 -8.51 19.51
CA HIS A 224 -6.92 -9.72 20.22
C HIS A 224 -8.43 -10.00 20.13
N CYS A 225 -9.28 -9.00 20.39
CA CYS A 225 -10.74 -9.15 20.29
C CYS A 225 -11.18 -9.54 18.88
N LEU A 226 -10.63 -8.89 17.84
CA LEU A 226 -10.97 -9.21 16.46
C LEU A 226 -10.46 -10.60 16.03
N SER A 227 -9.36 -11.07 16.60
CA SER A 227 -8.85 -12.42 16.33
C SER A 227 -9.74 -13.53 16.92
N LEU A 228 -10.43 -13.25 18.03
CA LEU A 228 -11.36 -14.18 18.68
C LEU A 228 -12.71 -14.21 17.95
N SER A 229 -13.14 -13.09 17.35
CA SER A 229 -14.39 -13.01 16.57
C SER A 229 -14.28 -13.66 15.19
N ILE A 230 -13.09 -13.68 14.59
CA ILE A 230 -12.84 -14.22 13.25
C ILE A 230 -12.18 -15.59 13.41
N ILE A 231 -12.98 -16.60 13.75
CA ILE A 231 -12.57 -17.99 13.85
C ILE A 231 -12.15 -18.48 12.45
N GLY A 232 -10.84 -18.62 12.20
CA GLY A 232 -10.35 -19.55 11.19
C GLY A 232 -9.28 -19.10 10.18
N MET A 233 -8.96 -17.80 10.02
CA MET A 233 -7.96 -17.37 9.01
C MET A 233 -6.88 -16.38 9.49
N SER A 234 -6.86 -16.04 10.78
CA SER A 234 -6.04 -14.93 11.33
C SER A 234 -4.71 -15.35 11.97
N HIS A 235 -4.39 -16.65 12.02
CA HIS A 235 -3.17 -17.13 12.67
C HIS A 235 -1.91 -16.69 11.91
N LEU A 236 -1.96 -16.63 10.57
CA LEU A 236 -0.82 -16.19 9.76
C LEU A 236 -0.51 -14.71 9.99
N PHE A 237 -1.51 -13.84 9.96
CA PHE A 237 -1.36 -12.41 10.29
C PHE A 237 -0.81 -12.21 11.71
N LEU A 238 -1.33 -12.92 12.72
CA LEU A 238 -0.85 -12.79 14.09
C LEU A 238 0.58 -13.33 14.29
N LEU A 239 0.95 -14.39 13.57
CA LEU A 239 2.30 -14.94 13.58
C LEU A 239 3.29 -14.01 12.88
N THR A 240 2.99 -13.55 11.66
CA THR A 240 3.83 -12.59 10.93
C THR A 240 3.93 -11.28 11.72
N TRP A 241 2.84 -10.83 12.35
CA TRP A 241 2.84 -9.72 13.29
C TRP A 241 3.77 -9.97 14.50
N LYS A 242 3.63 -11.08 15.23
CA LYS A 242 4.49 -11.41 16.39
C LYS A 242 5.96 -11.52 15.99
N ILE A 243 6.25 -12.12 14.84
CA ILE A 243 7.62 -12.31 14.32
C ILE A 243 8.22 -10.97 13.91
N LYS A 244 7.49 -10.13 13.17
CA LYS A 244 7.99 -8.84 12.68
C LYS A 244 8.16 -7.81 13.80
N VAL A 245 7.35 -7.89 14.87
CA VAL A 245 7.54 -7.08 16.08
C VAL A 245 8.76 -7.55 16.88
N LYS A 246 8.88 -8.86 17.19
CA LYS A 246 10.01 -9.41 17.97
C LYS A 246 11.37 -9.30 17.29
N ARG A 247 11.46 -9.54 15.96
CA ARG A 247 12.73 -9.50 15.22
C ARG A 247 13.36 -8.09 15.23
N THR A 248 12.55 -7.03 15.36
CA THR A 248 13.02 -5.64 15.41
C THR A 248 13.32 -5.13 16.83
N GLU A 249 12.69 -5.68 17.88
CA GLU A 249 13.08 -5.36 19.27
C GLU A 249 14.53 -5.82 19.56
N GLN A 250 14.99 -6.91 18.92
CA GLN A 250 16.36 -7.40 19.03
C GLN A 250 17.39 -6.55 18.23
N SER A 251 16.98 -5.91 17.13
CA SER A 251 17.86 -5.03 16.35
C SER A 251 18.00 -3.61 16.91
N ALA A 252 17.11 -3.16 17.80
CA ALA A 252 17.23 -1.89 18.51
C ALA A 252 18.06 -1.99 19.81
N CYS A 253 18.45 -3.21 20.20
CA CYS A 253 19.27 -3.50 21.38
C CYS A 253 20.72 -3.89 21.05
N MET A 254 21.14 -3.74 19.79
CA MET A 254 22.53 -3.82 19.32
C MET A 254 22.94 -2.46 18.76
#